data_AF-A0A316ZBU3-F1
#
_entry.id   AF-A0A316ZBU3-F1
#
_cell.length_a   1.000
_cell.length_b   1.000
_cell.length_c   1.000
_cell.angle_alpha   90.00
_cell.angle_beta   90.00
_cell.angle_gamma   90.00
#
_symmetry.space_group_name_H-M   'P 1'
#
loop_
_entity.id
_entity.type
_entity.pdbx_description
1 polymer ?
#
loop_
_entity_poly.entity_id
_entity_poly.type
_entity_poly.pdbx_seq_one_letter_code
_entity_poly.pdbx_strand_id
1 'polypeptide(L)'
;MLRPLFRLRPLARSSLAALAPRPLAPLRLAPVARALHVSAVRAHGSITRPPKGEGIRLIFRDAKGEEKEVRCNEGDDILGVAHEWDIELEGACEGSIACSTCHVILPPEHYDALEEPGDDENDMLDLAFGLTDTSRLGCQVHVDKSHDGMVVQLPAATRNMRVDGSKPTHH
;
A
#
# COMPACT_ATOMS: atom_id res chain seq x y z
N MET A 1 54.51 -81.66 -18.75
CA MET A 1 53.95 -82.42 -19.90
C MET A 1 52.90 -81.55 -20.58
N LEU A 2 53.33 -80.74 -21.55
CA LEU A 2 52.96 -80.84 -22.96
C LEU A 2 51.44 -80.95 -23.25
N ARG A 3 50.87 -79.77 -23.58
CA ARG A 3 49.79 -79.48 -24.54
C ARG A 3 48.63 -80.47 -24.70
N PRO A 4 47.38 -80.00 -24.54
CA PRO A 4 46.28 -80.46 -25.37
C PRO A 4 45.88 -79.38 -26.39
N LEU A 5 46.16 -79.72 -27.65
CA LEU A 5 45.22 -79.72 -28.77
C LEU A 5 44.18 -78.59 -28.84
N PHE A 6 44.46 -77.67 -29.76
CA PHE A 6 43.48 -76.91 -30.53
C PHE A 6 42.24 -77.76 -30.88
N ARG A 7 41.08 -77.35 -30.38
CA ARG A 7 39.78 -77.76 -30.91
C ARG A 7 39.13 -76.53 -31.54
N LEU A 8 39.21 -76.45 -32.87
CA LEU A 8 38.42 -75.51 -33.66
C LEU A 8 36.94 -75.78 -33.41
N ARG A 9 36.23 -74.77 -32.87
CA ARG A 9 34.77 -74.75 -32.78
C ARG A 9 34.20 -73.87 -33.90
N PRO A 10 33.04 -74.26 -34.47
CA PRO A 10 32.52 -73.69 -35.71
C PRO A 10 32.01 -72.26 -35.53
N LEU A 11 32.18 -71.45 -36.58
CA LEU A 11 31.54 -70.13 -36.72
C LEU A 11 30.01 -70.32 -36.78
N ALA A 12 29.34 -70.05 -35.67
CA ALA A 12 27.88 -70.01 -35.63
C ALA A 12 27.39 -68.66 -36.18
N ARG A 13 26.45 -68.74 -37.11
CA ARG A 13 25.85 -67.66 -37.87
C ARG A 13 25.22 -66.60 -36.96
N SER A 14 25.52 -65.34 -37.26
CA SER A 14 24.83 -64.16 -36.74
C SER A 14 23.33 -64.26 -37.06
N SER A 15 22.49 -64.42 -36.03
CA SER A 15 21.06 -64.18 -36.15
C SER A 15 20.77 -62.75 -35.72
N LEU A 16 20.38 -61.91 -36.67
CA LEU A 16 19.75 -60.61 -36.40
C LEU A 16 18.45 -60.87 -35.62
N ALA A 17 18.49 -60.70 -34.30
CA ALA A 17 17.28 -60.69 -33.49
C ALA A 17 16.53 -59.38 -33.79
N ALA A 18 15.30 -59.51 -34.29
CA ALA A 18 14.40 -58.38 -34.48
C ALA A 18 14.15 -57.69 -33.13
N LEU A 19 14.44 -56.39 -33.03
CA LEU A 19 14.03 -55.59 -31.87
C LEU A 19 12.50 -55.55 -31.82
N ALA A 20 11.91 -56.15 -30.79
CA ALA A 20 10.51 -55.95 -30.48
C ALA A 20 10.28 -54.48 -30.06
N PRO A 21 9.21 -53.82 -30.53
CA PRO A 21 8.87 -52.48 -30.05
C PRO A 21 8.53 -52.56 -28.56
N ARG A 22 9.21 -51.74 -27.75
CA ARG A 22 8.93 -51.62 -26.32
C ARG A 22 7.51 -51.07 -26.15
N PRO A 23 6.66 -51.63 -25.29
CA PRO A 23 5.35 -51.06 -25.05
C PRO A 23 5.52 -49.64 -24.48
N LEU A 24 4.83 -48.67 -25.07
CA LEU A 24 4.77 -47.31 -24.58
C LEU A 24 4.09 -47.34 -23.20
N ALA A 25 4.85 -47.05 -22.15
CA ALA A 25 4.30 -46.84 -20.83
C ALA A 25 3.38 -45.60 -20.88
N PRO A 26 2.21 -45.62 -20.23
CA PRO A 26 1.37 -44.44 -20.16
C PRO A 26 2.10 -43.34 -19.40
N LEU A 27 2.19 -42.14 -19.99
CA LEU A 27 2.63 -40.94 -19.29
C LEU A 27 1.63 -40.67 -18.15
N ARG A 28 2.02 -41.05 -16.92
CA ARG A 28 1.35 -40.56 -15.73
C ARG A 28 1.63 -39.06 -15.63
N LEU A 29 0.64 -38.25 -15.97
CA LEU A 29 0.57 -36.85 -15.55
C LEU A 29 0.55 -36.85 -14.02
N ALA A 30 1.71 -36.58 -13.41
CA ALA A 30 1.76 -36.26 -11.99
C ALA A 30 0.94 -34.97 -11.77
N PRO A 31 0.03 -34.91 -10.79
CA PRO A 31 -0.62 -33.67 -10.47
C PRO A 31 0.44 -32.71 -9.94
N VAL A 32 0.80 -31.71 -10.74
CA VAL A 32 1.50 -30.54 -10.21
C VAL A 32 0.46 -29.80 -9.38
N ALA A 33 0.40 -30.13 -8.10
CA ALA A 33 -0.36 -29.34 -7.15
C ALA A 33 0.24 -27.94 -7.17
N ARG A 34 -0.44 -27.00 -7.82
CA ARG A 34 -0.10 -25.58 -7.70
C ARG A 34 -0.32 -25.22 -6.23
N ALA A 35 0.78 -25.00 -5.52
CA ALA A 35 0.72 -24.46 -4.19
C ALA A 35 0.13 -23.04 -4.29
N LEU A 36 -1.10 -22.87 -3.79
CA LEU A 36 -1.64 -21.56 -3.54
C LEU A 36 -0.83 -20.97 -2.37
N HIS A 37 -0.06 -19.92 -2.65
CA HIS A 37 0.61 -19.16 -1.61
C HIS A 37 -0.43 -18.18 -1.04
N VAL A 38 -0.63 -18.23 0.27
CA VAL A 38 -1.38 -17.20 0.99
C VAL A 38 -0.34 -16.23 1.52
N SER A 39 -0.44 -14.95 1.15
CA SER A 39 0.37 -13.90 1.76
C SER A 39 0.11 -13.86 3.27
N ALA A 40 1.13 -13.52 4.06
CA ALA A 40 0.93 -13.29 5.49
C ALA A 40 -0.22 -12.30 5.71
N VAL A 41 -1.08 -12.57 6.70
CA VAL A 41 -2.12 -11.62 7.11
C VAL A 41 -1.43 -10.34 7.55
N ARG A 42 -1.59 -9.28 6.76
CA ARG A 42 -1.27 -7.93 7.19
C ARG A 42 -2.52 -7.39 7.87
N ALA A 43 -2.36 -6.89 9.09
CA ALA A 43 -3.42 -6.10 9.71
C ALA A 43 -3.68 -4.91 8.79
N HIS A 44 -4.91 -4.82 8.27
CA HIS A 44 -5.38 -3.60 7.62
C HIS A 44 -5.42 -2.54 8.72
N GLY A 45 -4.65 -1.47 8.57
CA GLY A 45 -4.32 -0.51 9.63
C GLY A 45 -5.56 0.05 10.31
N SER A 46 -6.01 -0.59 11.39
CA SER A 46 -6.91 0.02 12.34
C SER A 46 -6.10 1.05 13.09
N ILE A 47 -6.37 2.34 12.86
CA ILE A 47 -5.79 3.44 13.64
C ILE A 47 -6.00 3.09 15.12
N THR A 48 -4.92 2.76 15.83
CA THR A 48 -5.01 2.34 17.23
C THR A 48 -5.08 3.57 18.10
N ARG A 49 -6.24 3.87 18.69
CA ARG A 49 -6.37 5.05 19.55
C ARG A 49 -5.35 5.03 20.71
N PRO A 50 -4.64 6.15 20.98
CA PRO A 50 -3.79 6.22 22.16
C PRO A 50 -4.63 6.12 23.43
N PRO A 51 -4.08 5.55 24.52
CA PRO A 51 -4.73 5.59 25.82
C PRO A 51 -4.97 7.05 26.26
N LYS A 52 -6.11 7.30 26.92
CA LYS A 52 -6.51 8.64 27.36
C LYS A 52 -5.40 9.33 28.17
N GLY A 53 -4.82 10.39 27.60
CA GLY A 53 -3.78 11.22 28.25
C GLY A 53 -2.40 11.09 27.60
N GLU A 54 -2.21 10.15 26.70
CA GLU A 54 -1.02 9.99 25.87
C GLU A 54 -1.39 10.38 24.42
N GLY A 55 -0.47 11.01 23.69
CA GLY A 55 -0.70 11.41 22.29
C GLY A 55 -0.48 12.90 22.01
N ILE A 56 -0.19 13.16 20.74
CA ILE A 56 0.17 14.45 20.18
C ILE A 56 -1.12 15.27 19.98
N ARG A 57 -1.11 16.54 20.39
CA ARG A 57 -2.23 17.46 20.20
C ARG A 57 -2.24 17.97 18.77
N LEU A 58 -3.37 17.83 18.08
CA LEU A 58 -3.65 18.54 16.84
C LEU A 58 -4.92 19.36 16.99
N ILE A 59 -4.92 20.56 16.44
CA ILE A 59 -6.08 21.45 16.46
C ILE A 59 -6.52 21.62 15.02
N PHE A 60 -7.71 21.14 14.68
CA PHE A 60 -8.30 21.33 13.37
C PHE A 60 -9.13 22.59 13.37
N ARG A 61 -8.86 23.50 12.43
CA ARG A 61 -9.63 24.74 12.26
C ARG A 61 -10.41 24.68 10.96
N ASP A 62 -11.73 24.67 11.09
CA ASP A 62 -12.64 24.62 9.95
C ASP A 62 -12.65 25.95 9.19
N ALA A 63 -13.24 25.93 7.99
CA ALA A 63 -13.49 27.13 7.19
C ALA A 63 -14.35 28.18 7.90
N LYS A 64 -15.18 27.75 8.85
CA LYS A 64 -16.04 28.63 9.68
C LYS A 64 -15.28 29.24 10.87
N GLY A 65 -14.05 28.79 11.11
CA GLY A 65 -13.24 29.18 12.26
C GLY A 65 -13.57 28.41 13.55
N GLU A 66 -14.33 27.31 13.45
CA GLU A 66 -14.52 26.39 14.57
C GLU A 66 -13.25 25.56 14.75
N GLU A 67 -12.78 25.43 15.99
CA GLU A 67 -11.56 24.70 16.33
C GLU A 67 -11.90 23.43 17.11
N LYS A 68 -11.29 22.31 16.73
CA LYS A 68 -11.46 21.01 17.36
C LYS A 68 -10.11 20.44 17.74
N GLU A 69 -9.88 20.31 19.05
CA GLU A 69 -8.67 19.64 19.58
C GLU A 69 -8.88 18.12 19.55
N VAL A 70 -7.91 17.42 18.96
CA VAL A 70 -7.88 15.96 18.89
C VAL A 70 -6.54 15.42 19.37
N ARG A 71 -6.54 14.12 19.70
CA ARG A 71 -5.35 13.38 20.13
C ARG A 71 -5.05 12.28 19.13
N CYS A 72 -3.80 12.20 18.69
CA CYS A 72 -3.31 11.23 17.72
C CYS A 72 -2.00 10.59 18.20
N ASN A 73 -1.61 9.49 17.57
CA ASN A 73 -0.30 8.86 17.80
C ASN A 73 0.75 9.42 16.86
N GLU A 74 1.99 9.10 17.18
CA GLU A 74 3.11 9.26 16.26
C GLU A 74 2.95 8.31 15.07
N GLY A 75 3.09 8.83 13.85
CA GLY A 75 2.96 8.07 12.60
C GLY A 75 1.54 7.95 12.04
N ASP A 76 0.52 8.50 12.71
CA ASP A 76 -0.82 8.62 12.13
C ASP A 76 -0.82 9.72 11.05
N ASP A 77 -1.64 9.56 10.00
CA ASP A 77 -1.81 10.56 8.96
C ASP A 77 -2.93 11.56 9.31
N ILE A 78 -2.80 12.83 8.87
CA ILE A 78 -3.77 13.88 9.20
C ILE A 78 -5.18 13.52 8.70
N LEU A 79 -5.29 12.88 7.53
CA LEU A 79 -6.59 12.48 6.96
C LEU A 79 -7.28 11.43 7.83
N GLY A 80 -6.57 10.37 8.22
CA GLY A 80 -7.07 9.31 9.09
C GLY A 80 -7.49 9.84 10.47
N VAL A 81 -6.70 10.75 11.04
CA VAL A 81 -7.06 11.42 12.30
C VAL A 81 -8.32 12.27 12.13
N ALA A 82 -8.45 13.00 11.02
CA ALA A 82 -9.63 13.81 10.75
C ALA A 82 -10.90 12.94 10.64
N HIS A 83 -10.82 11.78 9.97
CA HIS A 83 -11.95 10.86 9.82
C HIS A 83 -12.34 10.19 11.15
N GLU A 84 -11.37 9.73 11.93
CA GLU A 84 -11.61 9.12 13.25
C GLU A 84 -12.33 10.08 14.21
N TRP A 85 -12.03 11.37 14.12
CA TRP A 85 -12.62 12.40 14.98
C TRP A 85 -13.82 13.11 14.33
N ASP A 86 -14.34 12.64 13.20
CA ASP A 86 -15.50 13.24 12.51
C ASP A 86 -15.29 14.74 12.25
N ILE A 87 -14.16 15.05 11.61
CA ILE A 87 -13.82 16.38 11.06
C ILE A 87 -14.21 16.36 9.59
N GLU A 88 -14.72 17.49 9.08
CA GLU A 88 -15.21 17.63 7.71
C GLU A 88 -14.05 17.78 6.69
N LEU A 89 -13.10 16.84 6.71
CA LEU A 89 -12.02 16.74 5.75
C LEU A 89 -12.32 15.64 4.72
N GLU A 90 -12.40 16.01 3.46
CA GLU A 90 -12.66 15.04 2.38
C GLU A 90 -11.40 14.20 2.06
N GLY A 91 -11.62 12.96 1.66
CA GLY A 91 -10.55 12.02 1.31
C GLY A 91 -10.96 11.08 0.18
N ALA A 92 -11.34 11.61 -0.98
CA ALA A 92 -11.99 10.84 -2.04
C ALA A 92 -11.16 9.67 -2.60
N CYS A 93 -9.83 9.73 -2.52
CA CYS A 93 -8.92 8.67 -2.96
C CYS A 93 -8.30 7.84 -1.83
N GLU A 94 -8.76 8.05 -0.59
CA GLU A 94 -8.29 7.31 0.60
C GLU A 94 -6.75 7.30 0.75
N GLY A 95 -6.10 8.43 0.42
CA GLY A 95 -4.64 8.58 0.56
C GLY A 95 -3.79 8.07 -0.62
N SER A 96 -4.41 7.71 -1.74
CA SER A 96 -3.69 7.17 -2.93
C SER A 96 -3.02 8.22 -3.84
N ILE A 97 -2.84 9.47 -3.37
CA ILE A 97 -2.27 10.60 -4.16
C ILE A 97 -2.94 10.77 -5.54
N ALA A 98 -4.26 10.54 -5.60
CA ALA A 98 -5.04 10.63 -6.84
C ALA A 98 -6.06 11.77 -6.84
N CYS A 99 -6.07 12.58 -5.77
CA CYS A 99 -6.94 13.74 -5.64
C CYS A 99 -6.34 14.76 -4.66
N SER A 100 -6.88 15.98 -4.67
CA SER A 100 -6.53 17.07 -3.76
C SER A 100 -7.66 17.43 -2.78
N THR A 101 -8.57 16.50 -2.51
CA THR A 101 -9.69 16.72 -1.57
C THR A 101 -9.27 16.73 -0.10
N CYS A 102 -8.11 16.13 0.21
CA CYS A 102 -7.48 16.13 1.53
C CYS A 102 -6.51 17.31 1.75
N HIS A 103 -6.61 18.35 0.93
CA HIS A 103 -5.78 19.54 1.04
C HIS A 103 -5.96 20.21 2.41
N VAL A 104 -4.83 20.49 3.06
CA VAL A 104 -4.77 21.21 4.34
C VAL A 104 -3.72 22.31 4.26
N ILE A 105 -3.88 23.34 5.08
CA ILE A 105 -2.94 24.43 5.22
C ILE A 105 -2.27 24.31 6.58
N LEU A 106 -0.95 24.18 6.57
CA LEU A 106 -0.15 24.08 7.78
C LEU A 106 0.45 25.44 8.15
N PRO A 107 0.75 25.68 9.42
CA PRO A 107 1.43 26.89 9.84
C PRO A 107 2.92 26.75 9.48
N PRO A 108 3.60 27.86 9.14
CA PRO A 108 4.95 27.84 8.58
C PRO A 108 5.96 27.16 9.52
N GLU A 109 5.82 27.34 10.83
CA GLU A 109 6.71 26.73 11.82
C GLU A 109 6.71 25.19 11.80
N HIS A 110 5.58 24.58 11.46
CA HIS A 110 5.44 23.14 11.36
C HIS A 110 5.68 22.65 9.93
N TYR A 111 5.38 23.47 8.92
CA TYR A 111 5.67 23.17 7.52
C TYR A 111 7.18 23.01 7.28
N ASP A 112 8.00 23.92 7.81
CA ASP A 112 9.47 23.87 7.64
C ASP A 112 10.12 22.66 8.30
N ALA A 113 9.43 22.01 9.24
CA ALA A 113 9.90 20.79 9.91
C ALA A 113 9.57 19.51 9.11
N LEU A 114 8.65 19.58 8.15
CA LEU A 114 8.22 18.46 7.33
C LEU A 114 9.10 18.29 6.08
N GLU A 115 9.09 17.09 5.52
CA GLU A 115 9.73 16.83 4.23
C GLU A 115 9.00 17.60 3.12
N GLU A 116 9.75 18.16 2.16
CA GLU A 116 9.17 18.86 1.02
C GLU A 116 8.21 17.96 0.21
N PRO A 117 7.11 18.49 -0.35
CA PRO A 117 6.21 17.72 -1.18
C PRO A 117 6.93 17.20 -2.43
N GLY A 118 6.74 15.92 -2.73
CA GLY A 118 7.26 15.31 -3.96
C GLY A 118 6.51 15.80 -5.22
N ASP A 119 7.06 15.51 -6.40
CA ASP A 119 6.49 15.95 -7.69
C ASP A 119 5.02 15.51 -7.87
N ASP A 120 4.69 14.24 -7.56
CA ASP A 120 3.33 13.71 -7.65
C ASP A 120 2.35 14.42 -6.70
N GLU A 121 2.83 14.84 -5.52
CA GLU A 121 2.04 15.62 -4.56
C GLU A 121 1.77 17.02 -5.09
N ASN A 122 2.79 17.68 -5.64
CA ASN A 122 2.68 19.03 -6.23
C ASN A 122 1.72 19.06 -7.44
N ASP A 123 1.81 18.07 -8.32
CA ASP A 123 0.90 17.93 -9.47
C ASP A 123 -0.57 17.87 -9.02
N MET A 124 -0.84 17.22 -7.88
CA MET A 124 -2.18 17.18 -7.30
C MET A 124 -2.53 18.46 -6.54
N LEU A 125 -1.59 19.09 -5.84
CA LEU A 125 -1.81 20.36 -5.13
C LEU A 125 -2.17 21.50 -6.07
N ASP A 126 -1.65 21.53 -7.30
CA ASP A 126 -2.02 22.50 -8.34
C ASP A 126 -3.51 22.50 -8.67
N LEU A 127 -4.19 21.39 -8.37
CA LEU A 127 -5.62 21.21 -8.59
C LEU A 127 -6.47 21.67 -7.40
N ALA A 128 -5.84 21.95 -6.25
CA ALA A 128 -6.50 22.33 -5.00
C ALA A 128 -7.10 23.73 -5.06
N PHE A 129 -8.13 23.97 -4.25
CA PHE A 129 -8.77 25.28 -4.15
C PHE A 129 -8.12 26.11 -3.05
N GLY A 130 -7.69 27.34 -3.37
CA GLY A 130 -7.06 28.22 -2.39
C GLY A 130 -5.67 27.72 -1.94
N LEU A 131 -4.88 27.20 -2.88
CA LEU A 131 -3.51 26.78 -2.64
C LEU A 131 -2.66 27.94 -2.05
N THR A 132 -1.87 27.62 -1.04
CA THR A 132 -0.92 28.50 -0.35
C THR A 132 0.47 27.85 -0.34
N ASP A 133 1.49 28.63 0.00
CA ASP A 133 2.88 28.13 0.07
C ASP A 133 3.09 27.04 1.13
N THR A 134 2.24 26.99 2.16
CA THR A 134 2.28 25.99 3.24
C THR A 134 1.21 24.90 3.10
N SER A 135 0.66 24.76 1.90
CA SER A 135 -0.36 23.76 1.60
C SER A 135 0.25 22.37 1.40
N ARG A 136 -0.40 21.35 1.96
CA ARG A 136 0.00 19.94 1.81
C ARG A 136 -1.21 19.04 1.62
N LEU A 137 -0.98 17.84 1.08
CA LEU A 137 -1.98 16.78 1.11
C LEU A 137 -1.97 16.11 2.49
N GLY A 138 -3.05 16.27 3.26
CA GLY A 138 -3.14 15.74 4.62
C GLY A 138 -2.97 14.22 4.73
N CYS A 139 -3.17 13.48 3.64
CA CYS A 139 -2.92 12.03 3.62
C CYS A 139 -1.42 11.65 3.51
N GLN A 140 -0.55 12.57 3.12
CA GLN A 140 0.91 12.32 3.03
C GLN A 140 1.65 12.83 4.26
N VAL A 141 1.04 13.75 5.01
CA VAL A 141 1.62 14.31 6.23
C VAL A 141 1.36 13.36 7.40
N HIS A 142 2.45 12.79 7.91
CA HIS A 142 2.46 11.95 9.10
C HIS A 142 2.78 12.78 10.33
N VAL A 143 2.15 12.45 11.46
CA VAL A 143 2.30 13.21 12.69
C VAL A 143 3.53 12.71 13.47
N ASP A 144 4.55 13.55 13.57
CA ASP A 144 5.66 13.34 14.52
C ASP A 144 5.48 14.09 15.85
N LYS A 145 6.25 13.70 16.87
CA LYS A 145 6.26 14.35 18.20
C LYS A 145 6.54 15.85 18.18
N SER A 146 7.20 16.37 17.14
CA SER A 146 7.46 17.81 16.94
C SER A 146 6.20 18.62 16.61
N HIS A 147 5.11 17.95 16.22
CA HIS A 147 3.86 18.59 15.82
C HIS A 147 2.86 18.74 16.97
N ASP A 148 3.30 18.61 18.24
CA ASP A 148 2.42 18.78 19.41
C ASP A 148 1.93 20.23 19.51
N GLY A 149 0.63 20.41 19.31
CA GLY A 149 -0.05 21.71 19.31
C GLY A 149 -0.19 22.33 17.92
N MET A 150 0.10 21.61 16.84
CA MET A 150 -0.05 22.10 15.48
C MET A 150 -1.51 22.42 15.15
N VAL A 151 -1.75 23.59 14.55
CA VAL A 151 -3.06 24.03 14.05
C VAL A 151 -3.17 23.71 12.56
N VAL A 152 -3.98 22.72 12.20
CA VAL A 152 -4.26 22.33 10.82
C VAL A 152 -5.49 23.10 10.34
N GLN A 153 -5.31 23.98 9.35
CA GLN A 153 -6.39 24.76 8.79
C GLN A 153 -7.01 24.04 7.58
N LEU A 154 -8.33 23.88 7.60
CA LEU A 154 -9.10 23.37 6.46
C LEU A 154 -9.42 24.49 5.47
N PRO A 155 -9.30 24.25 4.15
CA PRO A 155 -9.69 25.22 3.14
C PRO A 155 -11.21 25.42 3.11
N ALA A 156 -11.66 26.55 2.54
CA ALA A 156 -13.08 26.90 2.49
C ALA A 156 -13.93 25.97 1.61
N ALA A 157 -13.31 25.32 0.63
CA ALA A 157 -13.95 24.38 -0.28
C ALA A 157 -12.92 23.38 -0.80
N THR A 158 -13.36 22.17 -1.10
CA THR A 158 -12.59 21.12 -1.76
C THR A 158 -13.15 20.89 -3.17
N ARG A 159 -12.28 20.54 -4.12
CA ARG A 159 -12.68 20.30 -5.50
C ARG A 159 -13.06 18.84 -5.71
N ASN A 160 -14.33 18.52 -5.51
CA ASN A 160 -14.87 17.18 -5.68
C ASN A 160 -15.92 17.11 -6.79
N MET A 161 -15.68 16.31 -7.84
CA MET A 161 -16.65 16.12 -8.93
C MET A 161 -17.73 15.11 -8.52
N ARG A 162 -18.61 15.51 -7.58
CA ARG A 162 -19.84 14.77 -7.28
C ARG A 162 -21.01 15.36 -8.07
N VAL A 163 -21.67 14.53 -8.87
CA VAL A 163 -22.77 14.94 -9.76
C VAL A 163 -24.09 15.13 -8.99
N ASP A 164 -24.21 14.52 -7.81
CA ASP A 164 -25.41 14.44 -6.98
C ASP A 164 -25.39 15.38 -5.77
N GLY A 165 -24.28 16.08 -5.50
CA GLY A 165 -24.15 17.03 -4.40
C GLY A 165 -24.28 16.43 -3.00
N SER A 166 -24.32 15.10 -2.88
CA SER A 166 -24.36 14.41 -1.59
C SER A 166 -22.95 14.40 -0.97
N LYS A 167 -22.85 14.79 0.31
CA LYS A 167 -21.61 14.65 1.07
C LYS A 167 -21.58 13.23 1.64
N PRO A 168 -20.64 12.35 1.23
CA PRO A 168 -20.51 11.05 1.86
C PRO A 168 -19.98 11.24 3.27
N THR A 169 -20.65 10.64 4.23
CA THR A 169 -20.07 10.39 5.53
C THR A 169 -19.03 9.29 5.40
N HIS A 170 -17.86 9.45 6.01
CA HIS A 170 -16.91 8.36 6.13
C HIS A 170 -17.60 7.18 6.83
N HIS A 171 -17.43 5.97 6.31
CA HIS A 171 -18.03 4.76 6.86
C HIS A 171 -17.10 4.08 7.86
#